data_AF-G5DWD5-F1
#
_entry.id   AF-G5DWD5-F1
#
_cell.length_a   1.000
_cell.length_b   1.000
_cell.length_c   1.000
_cell.angle_alpha   90.00
_cell.angle_beta   90.00
_cell.angle_gamma   90.00
#
_symmetry.space_group_name_H-M   'P 1'
#
loop_
_entity.id
_entity.type
_entity.pdbx_description
1 polymer ?
#
loop_
_entity_poly.entity_id
_entity_poly.type
_entity_poly.pdbx_seq_one_letter_code
_entity_poly.pdbx_strand_id
1 'polypeptide(L)' 'AIDLASRLLQYSPSLRCTALEACSHQFFDELREPNARLPNGRPLPPLFNFKQELAGVSQELINRLVPEHVRRQAGFP' A
#
# COMPACT_ATOMS: atom_id res chain seq x y z
N ALA A 1 -6.48 7.17 -10.27
CA ALA A 1 -5.45 6.47 -11.08
C ALA A 1 -4.46 7.44 -11.75
N ILE A 2 -4.94 8.48 -12.45
CA ILE A 2 -4.07 9.42 -13.18
C ILE A 2 -3.06 10.14 -12.26
N ASP A 3 -3.48 10.55 -11.06
CA ASP A 3 -2.59 11.23 -10.09
C ASP A 3 -1.35 10.40 -9.73
N LEU A 4 -1.53 9.09 -9.50
CA LEU A 4 -0.43 8.18 -9.21
C LEU A 4 0.54 8.05 -10.39
N ALA A 5 0.01 7.91 -11.60
CA ALA A 5 0.81 7.81 -12.82
C ALA A 5 1.62 9.09 -13.06
N SER A 6 1.03 10.27 -12.83
CA SER A 6 1.74 11.55 -12.94
C SER A 6 2.87 11.70 -11.92
N ARG A 7 2.72 11.16 -10.69
CA ARG A 7 3.77 11.16 -9.66
C ARG A 7 4.89 10.16 -9.94
N LEU A 8 4.59 9.04 -10.61
CA LEU A 8 5.57 8.03 -11.00
C LEU A 8 6.33 8.42 -12.27
N LEU A 9 5.62 8.95 -13.26
CA LEU A 9 6.14 9.36 -14.57
C LEU A 9 6.65 10.81 -14.55
N GLN A 10 7.31 11.19 -13.45
CA GLN A 10 8.03 12.46 -13.36
C GLN A 10 9.36 12.37 -14.11
N TYR A 11 9.66 13.42 -14.87
CA TYR A 11 10.95 13.57 -15.57
C TYR A 11 12.10 13.76 -14.56
N SER A 12 11.82 14.46 -13.46
CA SER A 12 12.78 14.66 -12.37
C SER A 12 12.76 13.45 -11.42
N PRO A 13 13.88 12.72 -11.24
CA PRO A 13 13.93 11.57 -10.35
C PRO A 13 13.67 11.94 -8.88
N SER A 14 13.99 13.17 -8.47
CA SER A 14 13.77 13.69 -7.11
C SER A 14 12.30 13.95 -6.79
N LEU A 15 11.45 14.14 -7.80
CA LEU A 15 10.01 14.34 -7.66
C LEU A 15 9.22 13.04 -7.81
N ARG A 16 9.90 11.94 -8.14
CA ARG A 16 9.26 10.64 -8.30
C ARG A 16 8.77 10.16 -6.93
N CYS A 17 7.51 9.78 -6.82
CA CYS A 17 7.03 9.19 -5.58
C CYS A 17 7.75 7.87 -5.30
N THR A 18 8.01 7.59 -4.03
CA THR A 18 8.58 6.32 -3.63
C THR A 18 7.57 5.19 -3.84
N ALA A 19 8.05 3.96 -4.01
CA ALA A 19 7.18 2.79 -4.15
C ALA A 19 6.19 2.68 -2.96
N LEU A 20 6.64 3.03 -1.76
CA LEU A 20 5.82 3.00 -0.55
C LEU A 20 4.76 4.11 -0.54
N GLU A 21 5.10 5.32 -0.96
CA GLU A 21 4.10 6.39 -1.12
C GLU A 21 3.07 6.03 -2.17
N ALA A 22 3.52 5.45 -3.30
CA ALA A 22 2.64 4.94 -4.33
C ALA A 22 1.69 3.86 -3.78
N CYS A 23 2.20 2.92 -2.99
CA CYS A 23 1.39 1.91 -2.31
C CYS A 23 0.41 2.54 -1.33
N SER A 24 0.75 3.62 -0.63
CA SER A 24 -0.14 4.36 0.29
C SER A 24 -1.25 5.16 -0.41
N HIS A 25 -1.23 5.25 -1.74
CA HIS A 25 -2.16 6.08 -2.51
C HIS A 25 -3.60 5.55 -2.47
N GLN A 26 -4.58 6.45 -2.54
CA GLN A 26 -6.03 6.17 -2.54
C GLN A 26 -6.49 5.19 -3.63
N PHE A 27 -5.67 5.01 -4.67
CA PHE A 27 -5.94 4.05 -5.74
C PHE A 27 -5.93 2.61 -5.23
N PHE A 28 -5.16 2.34 -4.17
CA PHE A 28 -5.08 1.03 -3.53
C PHE A 28 -5.95 0.94 -2.27
N ASP A 29 -6.77 1.94 -1.95
CA ASP A 29 -7.69 1.89 -0.80
C ASP A 29 -8.73 0.78 -0.98
N GLU A 30 -9.18 0.51 -2.21
CA GLU A 30 -10.08 -0.61 -2.47
C GLU A 30 -9.45 -1.97 -2.10
N LEU A 31 -8.12 -2.12 -2.15
CA LEU A 31 -7.44 -3.35 -1.73
C LEU A 31 -7.27 -3.45 -0.21
N ARG A 32 -7.43 -2.31 0.49
CA ARG A 32 -7.43 -2.22 1.96
C ARG A 32 -8.81 -2.44 2.56
N GLU A 33 -9.86 -2.51 1.75
CA GLU A 33 -11.17 -2.83 2.28
C GLU A 33 -11.18 -4.28 2.80
N PRO A 34 -11.69 -4.56 4.01
CA PRO A 34 -11.75 -5.94 4.55
C PRO A 34 -12.63 -6.85 3.69
N ASN A 35 -13.51 -6.27 2.87
CA ASN A 35 -14.39 -6.97 1.93
C ASN A 35 -13.80 -7.06 0.51
N ALA A 36 -12.59 -6.53 0.30
CA ALA A 36 -11.95 -6.54 -1.00
C ALA A 36 -11.70 -7.98 -1.46
N ARG A 37 -12.27 -8.32 -2.61
CA ARG A 37 -12.20 -9.66 -3.20
C ARG A 37 -11.73 -9.53 -4.63
N LEU A 38 -11.03 -10.56 -5.08
CA LEU A 38 -10.72 -10.69 -6.49
C LEU A 38 -12.04 -10.74 -7.27
N PRO A 39 -12.09 -10.26 -8.53
CA PRO A 39 -13.29 -10.37 -9.37
C PRO A 39 -13.78 -11.82 -9.56
N ASN A 40 -12.90 -12.80 -9.29
CA ASN A 40 -13.21 -14.23 -9.28
C ASN A 40 -13.83 -14.73 -7.94
N GLY A 41 -14.15 -13.84 -6.99
CA GLY A 41 -14.71 -14.17 -5.69
C GLY A 41 -13.72 -14.74 -4.66
N ARG A 42 -12.44 -14.89 -5.01
CA ARG A 42 -11.39 -15.37 -4.11
C ARG A 42 -10.90 -14.26 -3.16
N PRO A 43 -10.46 -14.60 -1.94
CA PRO A 43 -9.81 -13.63 -1.05
C PRO A 43 -8.52 -13.13 -1.69
N LEU A 44 -8.17 -11.87 -1.41
CA LEU A 44 -6.90 -11.30 -1.82
C LEU A 44 -5.73 -12.06 -1.15
N PRO A 45 -4.60 -12.25 -1.86
CA PRO A 45 -3.39 -12.78 -1.25
C PRO A 45 -2.85 -11.82 -0.16
N PRO A 46 -1.88 -12.23 0.67
CA PRO A 46 -1.27 -11.34 1.65
C PRO A 46 -0.49 -10.20 0.96
N LEU A 47 -1.15 -9.05 0.78
CA LEU A 47 -0.61 -7.88 0.08
C LEU A 47 0.26 -6.97 0.96
N PHE A 48 0.06 -7.00 2.29
CA PHE A 48 0.68 -6.04 3.21
C PHE A 48 1.66 -6.71 4.19
N ASN A 49 2.35 -7.76 3.75
CA ASN A 49 3.34 -8.50 4.55
C ASN A 49 4.71 -7.79 4.65
N PHE A 50 4.69 -6.46 4.81
CA PHE A 50 5.92 -5.68 4.82
C PHE A 50 6.73 -5.98 6.09
N LYS A 51 7.93 -6.57 5.93
CA LYS A 51 8.82 -6.89 7.05
C LYS A 51 9.93 -5.85 7.20
N GLN A 52 10.82 -5.80 6.23
CA GLN A 52 12.03 -4.97 6.27
C GLN A 52 11.93 -3.71 5.42
N GLU A 53 11.02 -3.68 4.44
CA GLU A 53 10.77 -2.54 3.56
C GLU A 53 10.23 -1.30 4.30
N LEU A 54 9.72 -1.47 5.53
CA LEU A 54 9.28 -0.37 6.38
C LEU A 54 10.39 0.20 7.28
N ALA A 55 11.57 -0.42 7.31
CA ALA A 55 12.69 0.01 8.13
C ALA A 55 13.26 1.32 7.56
N GLY A 56 12.87 2.45 8.14
CA GLY A 56 13.25 3.80 7.69
C GLY A 56 12.09 4.62 7.09
N VAL A 57 10.89 4.05 7.08
CA VAL A 57 9.68 4.74 6.60
C VAL A 57 9.00 5.45 7.77
N SER A 58 8.42 6.62 7.50
CA SER A 58 7.64 7.36 8.49
C SER A 58 6.46 6.53 9.00
N GLN A 59 6.23 6.57 10.32
CA GLN A 59 5.15 5.82 10.96
C GLN A 59 3.77 6.18 10.41
N GLU A 60 3.57 7.42 9.95
CA GLU A 60 2.34 7.85 9.31
C GLU A 60 2.07 7.09 8.00
N LEU A 61 3.11 6.88 7.18
CA LEU A 61 3.01 6.08 5.97
C LEU A 61 2.69 4.64 6.31
N ILE A 62 3.40 4.06 7.29
CA ILE A 62 3.17 2.68 7.74
C ILE A 62 1.72 2.47 8.16
N ASN A 63 1.14 3.40 8.91
CA ASN A 63 -0.26 3.33 9.34
C ASN A 63 -1.25 3.46 8.17
N ARG A 64 -0.91 4.22 7.11
CA ARG A 64 -1.72 4.24 5.87
C ARG A 64 -1.54 2.98 5.03
N LEU A 65 -0.33 2.44 4.97
CA LEU A 65 -0.01 1.25 4.18
C LEU A 65 -0.62 -0.01 4.80
N VAL A 66 -0.52 -0.18 6.12
CA VAL A 66 -0.95 -1.38 6.85
C VAL A 66 -2.15 -1.07 7.74
N PRO A 67 -3.38 -1.32 7.26
CA PRO A 67 -4.57 -1.09 8.06
C PRO A 67 -4.70 -2.12 9.19
N GLU A 68 -5.44 -1.77 10.25
CA GLU A 68 -5.52 -2.57 11.48
C GLU A 68 -6.02 -4.01 11.28
N HIS A 69 -6.98 -4.23 10.36
CA HIS A 69 -7.47 -5.58 10.07
C HIS A 69 -6.40 -6.46 9.43
N VAL A 70 -5.47 -5.87 8.67
CA VAL A 70 -4.33 -6.60 8.12
C VAL A 70 -3.28 -6.86 9.18
N ARG A 71 -3.04 -5.93 10.14
CA ARG A 71 -2.17 -6.20 11.30
C ARG A 71 -2.64 -7.44 12.07
N ARG A 72 -3.96 -7.57 12.25
CA ARG A 72 -4.55 -8.77 12.89
C ARG A 72 -4.39 -10.03 12.05
N GLN A 73 -4.54 -9.95 10.73
CA GLN A 73 -4.41 -11.11 9.84
C GLN A 73 -2.97 -11.55 9.60
N ALA A 74 -2.04 -10.60 9.52
CA ALA A 74 -0.65 -10.86 9.14
C ALA A 74 0.23 -11.35 10.29
N GLY A 75 -0.32 -11.55 11.49
CA GLY A 75 0.45 -12.06 12.64
C GLY A 75 1.69 -11.20 12.91
N PHE A 76 1.56 -9.88 12.74
CA PHE A 76 2.57 -8.96 13.27
C PHE A 76 2.48 -9.06 14.80
N PRO A 77 3.61 -9.30 15.49
CA PRO A 77 3.63 -9.40 16.95
C PRO A 77 3.14 -8.10 17.62
#